data_AF-A0A3D5BUJ0-F1
#
_entry.id   AF-A0A3D5BUJ0-F1
#
_cell.length_a   1.000
_cell.length_b   1.000
_cell.length_c   1.000
_cell.angle_alpha   90.00
_cell.angle_beta   90.00
_cell.angle_gamma   90.00
#
_symmetry.space_group_name_H-M   'P 1'
#
loop_
_entity.id
_entity.type
_entity.pdbx_description
1 polymer ?
#
loop_
_entity_poly.entity_id
_entity_poly.type
_entity_poly.pdbx_seq_one_letter_code
_entity_poly.pdbx_strand_id
1 'polypeptide(L)' 'KDRLFYLAVPPSAYIPLATAIGEAGLARQDEDRRVRIVVEKPFGRDLPTARELDEVLHRYFRESQIFRIDHYMAKETV' A
#
# COMPACT_ATOMS: atom_id res chain seq x y z
N LYS A 1 -5.41 -17.47 -6.88
CA LYS A 1 -6.32 -16.32 -7.09
C LYS A 1 -5.62 -15.06 -6.62
N ASP A 2 -5.43 -14.11 -7.53
CA ASP A 2 -4.79 -12.83 -7.23
C ASP A 2 -5.52 -12.05 -6.13
N ARG A 3 -4.79 -11.20 -5.41
CA ARG A 3 -5.31 -10.37 -4.31
C ARG A 3 -4.97 -8.91 -4.53
N LEU A 4 -5.96 -8.06 -4.29
CA LEU A 4 -5.84 -6.60 -4.28
C LEU A 4 -6.39 -6.09 -2.95
N PHE A 5 -5.54 -5.44 -2.17
CA PHE A 5 -5.93 -4.75 -0.94
C PHE A 5 -6.08 -3.27 -1.22
N TYR A 6 -7.31 -2.79 -1.41
CA TYR A 6 -7.57 -1.36 -1.57
C TYR A 6 -7.86 -0.74 -0.20
N LEU A 7 -6.96 0.10 0.31
CA LEU A 7 -7.11 0.74 1.61
C LEU A 7 -8.00 2.01 1.53
N ALA A 8 -9.28 1.81 1.25
CA ALA A 8 -10.32 2.86 1.26
C ALA A 8 -10.77 3.19 2.69
N VAL A 9 -9.80 3.54 3.55
CA VAL A 9 -9.98 3.78 4.99
C VAL A 9 -9.23 5.05 5.40
N PRO A 10 -9.49 5.61 6.61
CA PRO A 10 -8.73 6.74 7.12
C PRO A 10 -7.22 6.45 7.22
N PRO A 11 -6.33 7.45 7.02
CA PRO A 11 -4.87 7.25 7.02
C PRO A 11 -4.30 6.63 8.30
N SER A 12 -4.95 6.89 9.45
CA SER A 12 -4.57 6.28 10.74
C SER A 12 -4.66 4.75 10.75
N ALA A 13 -5.42 4.16 9.83
CA ALA A 13 -5.56 2.71 9.71
C ALA A 13 -4.53 2.06 8.78
N TYR A 14 -3.73 2.81 8.02
CA TYR A 14 -2.82 2.24 7.02
C TYR A 14 -1.74 1.35 7.64
N ILE A 15 -1.01 1.85 8.64
CA ILE A 15 0.05 1.09 9.32
C ILE A 15 -0.51 -0.17 10.01
N PRO A 16 -1.57 -0.09 10.83
CA PRO A 16 -2.17 -1.28 11.43
C PRO A 16 -2.63 -2.33 10.40
N LEU A 17 -3.27 -1.91 9.30
CA LEU A 17 -3.74 -2.84 8.28
C LEU A 17 -2.61 -3.45 7.47
N ALA A 18 -1.62 -2.65 7.03
CA ALA A 18 -0.46 -3.16 6.31
C ALA A 18 0.30 -4.20 7.15
N THR A 19 0.47 -3.91 8.45
CA THR A 19 1.07 -4.81 9.42
C THR A 19 0.27 -6.11 9.55
N ALA A 20 -1.05 -6.02 9.79
CA ALA A 20 -1.90 -7.20 9.93
C ALA A 20 -1.94 -8.07 8.67
N ILE A 21 -2.02 -7.47 7.48
CA ILE A 21 -1.97 -8.18 6.19
C ILE A 21 -0.63 -8.91 6.02
N GLY A 22 0.47 -8.24 6.39
CA GLY A 22 1.81 -8.77 6.35
C GLY A 22 2.03 -9.95 7.29
N GLU A 23 1.67 -9.79 8.56
CA GLU A 23 1.80 -10.81 9.62
C GLU A 23 0.93 -12.03 9.35
N ALA A 24 -0.27 -11.84 8.78
CA ALA A 24 -1.12 -12.95 8.32
C ALA A 24 -0.55 -13.70 7.09
N GLY A 25 0.61 -13.29 6.57
CA GLY A 25 1.26 -13.89 5.40
C GLY A 25 0.51 -13.62 4.08
N LEU A 26 -0.45 -12.70 4.09
CA LEU A 26 -1.31 -12.42 2.93
C LEU A 26 -0.62 -11.54 1.89
N ALA A 27 0.46 -10.84 2.26
CA ALA A 27 1.31 -10.04 1.38
C ALA A 27 2.23 -10.86 0.46
N ARG A 28 2.42 -12.16 0.73
CA ARG A 28 3.35 -13.03 -0.02
C ARG A 28 2.83 -13.32 -1.43
N GLN A 29 3.64 -12.96 -2.41
CA GLN A 29 3.51 -13.34 -3.82
C GLN A 29 4.34 -14.59 -4.11
N ASP A 30 3.80 -15.46 -4.97
CA ASP A 30 4.48 -16.61 -5.58
C ASP A 30 4.27 -16.55 -7.12
N GLU A 31 4.74 -17.56 -7.85
CA GLU A 31 4.66 -17.60 -9.32
C GLU A 31 3.22 -17.56 -9.84
N ASP A 32 2.27 -18.11 -9.07
CA ASP A 32 0.87 -18.29 -9.46
C ASP A 32 -0.09 -17.26 -8.83
N ARG A 33 0.40 -16.41 -7.92
CA ARG A 33 -0.44 -15.45 -7.18
C ARG A 33 0.21 -14.08 -7.03
N ARG A 34 -0.39 -13.09 -7.68
CA ARG A 34 -0.05 -11.68 -7.48
C ARG A 34 -0.77 -11.11 -6.28
N VAL A 35 -0.06 -10.30 -5.49
CA VAL A 35 -0.62 -9.56 -4.37
C VAL A 35 -0.21 -8.10 -4.49
N ARG A 36 -1.20 -7.20 -4.45
CA ARG A 36 -0.99 -5.76 -4.52
C ARG A 36 -1.73 -5.04 -3.41
N ILE A 37 -1.18 -3.92 -2.97
CA ILE A 37 -1.78 -3.01 -2.00
C ILE A 37 -1.91 -1.63 -2.64
N VAL A 38 -3.09 -1.03 -2.49
CA VAL A 38 -3.40 0.31 -2.98
C VAL A 38 -3.61 1.22 -1.79
N VAL A 39 -2.87 2.32 -1.76
CA VAL A 39 -2.90 3.32 -0.69
C VAL A 39 -3.24 4.66 -1.31
N GLU A 40 -4.12 5.42 -0.65
CA GLU A 40 -4.56 6.75 -1.09
C GLU A 40 -3.81 7.84 -0.33
N LYS A 41 -3.79 9.05 -0.89
CA LYS A 41 -3.34 10.23 -0.16
C LYS A 41 -4.29 10.55 1.02
N PRO A 42 -3.79 11.15 2.12
CA PRO A 42 -2.40 11.53 2.37
C PRO A 42 -1.52 10.34 2.79
N PHE A 43 -0.32 10.24 2.21
CA PHE A 43 0.69 9.24 2.58
C PHE A 43 1.46 9.57 3.87
N GLY A 44 1.20 10.75 4.43
CA GLY A 44 1.88 11.34 5.56
C GLY A 44 1.47 12.81 5.64
N ARG A 45 1.69 13.44 6.79
CA ARG A 45 1.47 14.88 6.97
C ARG A 45 2.77 15.69 6.87
N ASP A 46 3.89 15.00 6.94
CA ASP A 46 5.25 15.52 6.85
C ASP A 46 6.19 14.39 6.37
N LEU A 47 7.45 14.74 6.14
CA LEU A 47 8.46 13.77 5.69
C LEU A 47 8.65 12.59 6.67
N PRO A 48 8.75 12.81 8.00
CA PRO A 48 8.84 11.69 8.95
C PRO A 48 7.67 10.71 8.87
N THR A 49 6.43 11.19 8.88
CA THR A 49 5.23 10.32 8.84
C THR A 49 5.08 9.62 7.50
N ALA A 50 5.51 10.23 6.40
CA ALA A 50 5.53 9.58 5.10
C ALA A 50 6.56 8.44 5.04
N ARG A 51 7.76 8.65 5.60
CA ARG A 51 8.80 7.62 5.70
C ARG A 51 8.36 6.45 6.59
N GLU A 52 7.67 6.74 7.69
CA GLU A 52 7.12 5.70 8.57
C GLU A 52 6.14 4.78 7.81
N LEU A 53 5.20 5.35 7.06
CA LEU A 53 4.29 4.56 6.24
C LEU A 53 5.03 3.73 5.19
N ASP A 54 6.01 4.34 4.52
CA ASP A 54 6.82 3.69 3.48
C ASP A 54 7.60 2.49 4.02
N GLU A 55 8.28 2.67 5.15
CA GLU A 55 9.03 1.61 5.85
C GLU A 55 8.14 0.45 6.27
N VAL A 56 6.93 0.73 6.79
CA VAL A 56 5.97 -0.31 7.18
C VAL A 56 5.48 -1.08 5.97
N LEU A 57 5.15 -0.41 4.87
CA LEU A 57 4.75 -1.08 3.64
C LEU A 57 5.88 -1.97 3.11
N HIS A 58 7.11 -1.46 3.07
CA HIS A 58 8.27 -2.20 2.58
C HIS A 58 8.71 -3.38 3.45
N ARG A 59 8.30 -3.40 4.74
CA ARG A 59 8.51 -4.58 5.59
C ARG A 59 7.78 -5.82 5.06
N TYR A 60 6.64 -5.65 4.38
CA TYR A 60 5.78 -6.76 3.98
C TYR A 60 5.55 -6.87 2.46
N PHE A 61 5.71 -5.77 1.73
CA PHE A 61 5.46 -5.68 0.30
C PHE A 61 6.73 -5.22 -0.45
N ARG A 62 6.97 -5.80 -1.62
CA ARG A 62 7.95 -5.27 -2.58
C ARG A 62 7.38 -4.01 -3.24
N GLU A 63 8.23 -3.11 -3.72
CA GLU A 63 7.77 -1.86 -4.36
C GLU A 63 6.80 -2.12 -5.53
N SER A 64 7.03 -3.15 -6.33
CA SER A 64 6.12 -3.53 -7.43
C SER A 64 4.72 -3.99 -6.99
N GLN A 65 4.51 -4.21 -5.69
CA GLN A 65 3.22 -4.56 -5.10
C GLN A 65 2.50 -3.33 -4.54
N ILE A 66 3.17 -2.19 -4.37
CA ILE A 66 2.65 -1.00 -3.71
C ILE A 66 2.19 0.01 -4.76
N PHE A 67 0.90 0.37 -4.72
CA PHE A 67 0.29 1.33 -5.63
C PHE A 67 -0.18 2.53 -4.81
N ARG A 68 0.59 3.63 -4.89
CA ARG A 68 0.26 4.90 -4.25
C ARG A 68 -0.57 5.72 -5.24
N ILE A 69 -1.83 5.96 -4.93
CA ILE A 69 -2.75 6.62 -5.85
C ILE A 69 -2.63 8.13 -5.74
N ASP A 70 -2.32 8.75 -6.88
CA ASP A 70 -2.60 10.14 -7.14
C ASP A 70 -3.54 10.24 -8.34
N HIS A 71 -4.81 10.56 -8.07
CA HIS A 71 -5.84 10.66 -9.10
C HIS A 71 -5.55 11.72 -10.18
N TYR A 72 -4.60 12.65 -9.99
CA TYR A 72 -4.17 13.53 -11.07
C TYR A 72 -3.42 12.77 -12.17
N MET A 73 -2.68 11.71 -11.83
CA MET A 73 -1.95 10.90 -12.81
C MET A 73 -2.85 10.11 -13.78
N ALA A 74 -4.15 10.02 -13.46
CA ALA A 74 -5.14 9.32 -14.28
C ALA A 74 -5.99 10.28 -15.15
N LYS A 75 -5.72 11.59 -15.10
CA LYS A 75 -6.45 12.57 -15.91
C LYS A 75 -5.85 12.67 -17.31
N GLU A 76 -6.71 12.72 -18.31
CA GLU A 76 -6.37 12.69 -19.74
C GLU A 76 -5.48 13.85 -20.22
N THR A 77 -5.43 14.96 -19.47
CA THR A 77 -4.71 16.19 -19.84
C THR A 77 -3.45 16.45 -19.01
N VAL A 78 -3.00 15.47 -18.21
CA VAL A 78 -1.70 15.53 -17.49
C VAL A 78 -0.62 14.86 -18.31
#